data_AF-A0A9X9A311-F1
#
_entry.id   AF-A0A9X9A311-F1
#
_cell.length_a   1.000
_cell.length_b   1.000
_cell.length_c   1.000
_cell.angle_alpha   90.00
_cell.angle_beta   90.00
_cell.angle_gamma   90.00
#
_symmetry.space_group_name_H-M   'P 1'
#
loop_
_entity.id
_entity.type
_entity.pdbx_description
1 polymer ?
#
loop_
_entity_poly.entity_id
_entity_poly.type
_entity_poly.pdbx_seq_one_letter_code
_entity_poly.pdbx_strand_id
1 'polypeptide(L)'
;MFKKIGIVGAGTMGIGMAVDLVLHGLETVLIDVTEEQLEIAEEKILETVRFAPLINKAFPRMHKEEVLSLISSSTNLDEVAECDY
;
A
#
# COMPACT_ATOMS: atom_id res chain seq x y z
N MET A 1 -13.51 13.05 4.03
CA MET A 1 -12.72 12.37 3.00
C MET A 1 -11.47 11.88 3.70
N PHE A 2 -11.22 10.58 3.72
CA PHE A 2 -10.04 9.99 4.36
C PHE A 2 -8.80 10.36 3.54
N LYS A 3 -7.70 10.72 4.20
CA LYS A 3 -6.41 11.03 3.57
C LYS A 3 -5.40 9.93 3.79
N LYS A 4 -5.41 9.33 4.99
CA LYS A 4 -4.47 8.29 5.41
C LYS A 4 -5.22 7.09 5.99
N ILE A 5 -4.90 5.89 5.53
CA ILE A 5 -5.61 4.65 5.87
C ILE A 5 -4.63 3.61 6.41
N GLY A 6 -4.97 3.01 7.54
CA GLY A 6 -4.20 1.93 8.16
C GLY A 6 -4.65 0.55 7.67
N ILE A 7 -3.70 -0.34 7.40
CA ILE A 7 -3.93 -1.74 7.08
C ILE A 7 -3.14 -2.59 8.08
N VAL A 8 -3.84 -3.44 8.83
CA VAL A 8 -3.22 -4.39 9.75
C VAL A 8 -3.19 -5.78 9.10
N GLY A 9 -1.99 -6.23 8.76
CA GLY A 9 -1.68 -7.47 8.06
C GLY A 9 -1.28 -7.21 6.60
N ALA A 10 -0.06 -7.58 6.24
CA ALA A 10 0.56 -7.47 4.92
C ALA A 10 0.55 -8.80 4.13
N GLY A 11 -0.42 -9.67 4.41
CA GLY A 11 -0.73 -10.84 3.60
C GLY A 11 -1.47 -10.49 2.29
N THR A 12 -2.00 -11.50 1.60
CA THR A 12 -2.65 -11.32 0.28
C THR A 12 -3.75 -10.25 0.27
N MET A 13 -4.61 -10.20 1.29
CA MET A 13 -5.68 -9.20 1.36
C MET A 13 -5.12 -7.80 1.64
N GLY A 14 -4.15 -7.68 2.54
CA GLY A 14 -3.49 -6.41 2.85
C GLY A 14 -2.81 -5.80 1.64
N ILE A 15 -2.09 -6.62 0.88
CA ILE A 15 -1.48 -6.23 -0.40
C ILE A 15 -2.53 -5.75 -1.39
N GLY A 16 -3.63 -6.48 -1.55
CA GLY A 16 -4.71 -6.10 -2.46
C GLY A 16 -5.35 -4.75 -2.09
N MET A 17 -5.57 -4.52 -0.79
CA MET A 17 -6.08 -3.24 -0.29
C MET A 17 -5.07 -2.11 -0.52
N ALA A 18 -3.80 -2.31 -0.17
CA ALA A 18 -2.75 -1.31 -0.38
C ALA A 18 -2.62 -0.92 -1.86
N VAL A 19 -2.67 -1.90 -2.77
CA VAL A 19 -2.70 -1.65 -4.22
C VAL A 19 -3.88 -0.76 -4.61
N ASP A 20 -5.10 -1.11 -4.16
CA ASP A 20 -6.29 -0.34 -4.50
C ASP A 20 -6.21 1.11 -4.00
N LEU A 21 -5.80 1.30 -2.75
CA LEU A 21 -5.65 2.63 -2.14
C LEU A 21 -4.62 3.49 -2.87
N VAL A 22 -3.45 2.91 -3.20
CA VAL A 22 -2.37 3.58 -3.92
C VAL A 22 -2.79 3.98 -5.32
N LEU A 23 -3.49 3.11 -6.05
CA LEU A 23 -4.01 3.42 -7.39
C LEU A 23 -5.02 4.58 -7.38
N HIS A 24 -5.66 4.82 -6.23
CA HIS A 24 -6.56 5.95 -5.99
C HIS A 24 -5.87 7.15 -5.31
N GLY A 25 -4.55 7.10 -5.10
CA GLY A 25 -3.76 8.19 -4.55
C GLY A 25 -3.94 8.43 -3.05
N LEU A 26 -4.31 7.41 -2.29
CA LEU A 26 -4.52 7.48 -0.84
C LEU A 26 -3.27 7.03 -0.08
N GLU A 27 -2.89 7.80 0.95
CA GLU A 27 -1.77 7.43 1.81
C GLU A 27 -2.16 6.19 2.63
N THR A 28 -1.24 5.23 2.70
CA THR A 28 -1.47 3.91 3.30
C THR A 28 -0.36 3.59 4.29
N VAL A 29 -0.74 3.20 5.52
CA VAL A 29 0.16 2.63 6.54
C VAL A 29 -0.07 1.13 6.59
N LEU A 30 0.94 0.33 6.27
CA LEU A 30 0.86 -1.12 6.26
C LEU A 30 1.60 -1.70 7.46
N ILE A 31 0.88 -2.38 8.35
CA ILE A 31 1.42 -3.00 9.55
C ILE A 31 1.49 -4.51 9.39
N ASP A 32 2.61 -5.13 9.79
CA ASP A 32 2.71 -6.59 9.98
C ASP A 32 3.66 -6.89 11.16
N VAL A 33 3.79 -8.16 11.52
CA VAL A 33 4.61 -8.61 12.67
C VAL A 33 6.09 -8.75 12.34
N THR A 34 6.48 -8.82 11.06
CA THR A 34 7.88 -8.93 10.64
C THR A 34 8.23 -8.01 9.48
N GLU A 35 9.45 -7.47 9.50
CA GLU A 35 9.99 -6.66 8.41
C GLU A 35 10.08 -7.48 7.11
N GLU A 36 10.43 -8.77 7.18
CA GLU A 36 10.48 -9.66 6.01
C GLU A 36 9.12 -9.73 5.28
N GLN A 37 8.01 -9.80 6.03
CA GLN A 37 6.68 -9.84 5.42
C GLN A 37 6.32 -8.50 4.79
N LEU A 38 6.77 -7.38 5.37
CA LEU A 38 6.58 -6.04 4.84
C LEU A 38 7.38 -5.83 3.54
N GLU A 39 8.64 -6.28 3.49
CA GLU A 39 9.48 -6.24 2.29
C GLU A 39 8.82 -7.03 1.14
N ILE A 40 8.36 -8.26 1.41
CA ILE A 40 7.64 -9.08 0.43
C ILE A 40 6.36 -8.38 -0.06
N ALA A 41 5.63 -7.74 0.84
CA ALA A 41 4.41 -7.02 0.50
C ALA A 41 4.69 -5.80 -0.37
N GLU A 42 5.69 -4.99 -0.01
CA GLU A 42 6.08 -3.80 -0.77
C GLU A 42 6.50 -4.16 -2.20
N GLU A 43 7.31 -5.21 -2.39
CA GLU A 43 7.69 -5.70 -3.72
C GLU A 43 6.47 -6.10 -4.56
N LYS A 44 5.52 -6.82 -3.96
CA LYS A 44 4.28 -7.24 -4.64
C LYS A 44 3.37 -6.06 -4.97
N ILE A 45 3.28 -5.07 -4.09
CA ILE A 45 2.49 -3.85 -4.34
C ILE A 45 3.09 -3.08 -5.52
N LEU A 46 4.41 -2.84 -5.50
CA LEU A 46 5.13 -2.17 -6.59
C LEU A 46 4.95 -2.89 -7.93
N GLU A 47 5.08 -4.21 -7.94
CA GLU A 47 4.85 -5.02 -9.13
C GLU A 47 3.40 -4.92 -9.64
N THR A 48 2.43 -5.05 -8.74
CA THR A 48 1.01 -5.04 -9.12
C THR A 48 0.58 -3.67 -9.66
N VAL A 49 0.96 -2.58 -8.98
CA VAL A 49 0.68 -1.21 -9.43
C VAL A 49 1.29 -0.94 -10.80
N ARG A 50 2.54 -1.38 -11.04
CA ARG A 50 3.22 -1.25 -12.34
C ARG A 50 2.42 -1.88 -13.49
N PHE A 51 1.78 -3.02 -13.24
CA PHE A 51 1.04 -3.76 -14.27
C PHE A 51 -0.46 -3.43 -14.33
N ALA A 52 -1.02 -2.77 -13.32
CA ALA A 52 -2.45 -2.44 -13.27
C ALA A 52 -3.01 -1.76 -14.55
N PRO A 53 -2.29 -0.80 -15.19
CA PRO A 53 -2.76 -0.16 -16.43
C PRO A 53 -2.86 -1.09 -17.64
N LEU A 54 -2.19 -2.26 -17.62
CA LEU A 54 -2.30 -3.27 -18.67
C LEU A 54 -3.63 -4.04 -18.57
N ILE A 55 -4.17 -4.19 -17.35
CA ILE A 55 -5.42 -4.88 -17.08
C ILE A 55 -6.60 -3.91 -17.23
N ASN A 56 -6.46 -2.70 -16.69
CA ASN A 56 -7.47 -1.66 -16.78
C ASN A 56 -6.84 -0.30 -17.09
N LYS A 57 -7.14 0.22 -18.28
CA LYS A 57 -6.60 1.50 -18.79
C LYS A 57 -7.05 2.73 -17.99
N ALA A 58 -8.04 2.60 -17.10
CA ALA A 58 -8.46 3.68 -16.21
C ALA A 58 -7.46 3.92 -15.07
N PHE A 59 -6.61 2.95 -14.74
CA PHE A 59 -5.61 3.11 -13.68
C PHE A 59 -4.42 3.97 -14.13
N PRO A 60 -3.85 4.78 -13.22
CA PRO A 60 -2.71 5.62 -13.54
C PRO A 60 -1.45 4.78 -13.78
N ARG A 61 -0.56 5.28 -14.64
CA ARG A 61 0.81 4.80 -14.71
C ARG A 61 1.60 5.49 -13.61
N MET A 62 2.02 4.74 -12.60
CA MET A 62 2.79 5.25 -11.47
C MET A 62 4.23 4.74 -11.55
N HIS A 63 5.18 5.62 -11.26
CA HIS A 63 6.57 5.26 -11.03
C HIS A 63 6.78 4.74 -9.61
N LYS A 64 7.90 4.04 -9.39
CA LYS A 64 8.23 3.45 -8.08
C LYS A 64 8.20 4.51 -6.98
N GLU A 65 8.76 5.69 -7.26
CA GLU A 65 8.87 6.79 -6.32
C GLU A 65 7.51 7.35 -5.91
N GLU A 66 6.54 7.39 -6.83
CA GLU A 66 5.18 7.83 -6.53
C GLU A 66 4.48 6.82 -5.61
N VAL A 67 4.63 5.52 -5.87
CA VAL A 67 4.05 4.47 -5.02
C VAL A 67 4.66 4.53 -3.61
N LEU A 68 5.98 4.65 -3.50
CA LEU A 68 6.68 4.74 -2.22
C LEU A 68 6.38 6.02 -1.45
N SER A 69 5.95 7.10 -2.13
CA SER A 69 5.46 8.30 -1.45
C SER A 69 4.09 8.12 -0.80
N LEU A 70 3.33 7.09 -1.20
CA LEU A 70 1.98 6.81 -0.69
C LEU A 70 1.94 5.65 0.30
N ILE A 71 3.00 4.86 0.42
CA ILE A 71 3.04 3.70 1.31
C ILE A 71 4.11 3.92 2.37
N SER A 72 3.71 3.68 3.62
CA SER A 72 4.62 3.50 4.75
C SER A 72 4.37 2.13 5.37
N SER A 73 5.43 1.42 5.73
CA SER A 73 5.37 0.10 6.35
C SER A 73 6.04 0.14 7.72
N SER A 74 5.48 -0.56 8.70
CA SER A 74 6.04 -0.62 10.05
C SER A 74 5.61 -1.88 10.79
N THR A 75 6.42 -2.33 11.73
CA THR A 75 6.06 -3.37 12.71
C THR A 75 5.39 -2.80 13.97
N ASN A 76 5.29 -1.46 14.08
CA ASN A 76 4.68 -0.79 15.20
C ASN A 76 3.19 -0.48 14.94
N LEU A 77 2.31 -1.22 15.62
CA LEU A 77 0.87 -1.02 15.51
C LEU A 77 0.41 0.40 15.90
N ASP A 78 1.14 1.11 16.76
CA ASP A 78 0.75 2.46 17.18
C ASP A 78 0.76 3.48 16.03
N GLU A 79 1.45 3.19 14.92
CA GLU A 79 1.51 4.09 13.75
C GLU A 79 0.16 4.26 13.03
N VAL A 80 -0.79 3.34 13.23
CA VAL A 80 -2.15 3.51 12.68
C VAL A 80 -3.00 4.51 13.46
N ALA A 81 -2.56 4.97 14.63
CA ALA A 81 -3.29 5.95 15.43
C ALA A 81 -3.48 7.31 14.72
N GLU A 82 -2.57 7.64 13.79
CA GLU A 82 -2.62 8.85 12.97
C GLU A 82 -3.40 8.66 11.65
N CYS A 83 -4.00 7.48 11.43
CA CYS A 83 -4.83 7.21 10.25
C CYS A 83 -6.28 7.65 10.48
N ASP A 84 -6.95 8.06 9.40
CA ASP A 84 -8.35 8.46 9.45
C ASP A 84 -9.31 7.26 9.42
N TYR A 85 -8.83 6.09 8.96
CA TYR A 85 -9.53 4.82 8.88
C TYR A 85 -8.58 3.64 9.13
#